data_AF-A0A8K0G135-F1
#
_entry.id   AF-A0A8K0G135-F1
#
_cell.length_a   1.000
_cell.length_b   1.000
_cell.length_c   1.000
_cell.angle_alpha   90.00
_cell.angle_beta   90.00
_cell.angle_gamma   90.00
#
_symmetry.space_group_name_H-M   'P 1'
#
loop_
_entity.id
_entity.type
_entity.pdbx_description
1 polymer ?
#
loop_
_entity_poly.entity_id
_entity_poly.type
_entity_poly.pdbx_seq_one_letter_code
_entity_poly.pdbx_strand_id
1 'polypeptide(L)'
;MSSGRKCKNCGSLDIEVDPARGDAVCTKCGSVLEDNIIVAEVQFEENAHGASNAIGQFVSADSKGGPTNFGASFHVGMGIESREVTLRKARNGIANLCNQLRLNQHCIDTACNFFKMALARNLTRGRRNTHMYAACVYITCRTEGTPRIL
;
A
#
# COMPACT_ATOMS: atom_id res chain seq x y z
N MET A 1 -5.82 -7.76 -15.06
CA MET A 1 -6.56 -8.66 -15.97
C MET A 1 -7.93 -8.05 -16.20
N SER A 2 -8.08 -7.17 -17.19
CA SER A 2 -9.39 -6.61 -17.53
C SER A 2 -10.16 -7.68 -18.30
N SER A 3 -11.21 -8.22 -17.70
CA SER A 3 -12.24 -8.92 -18.45
C SER A 3 -12.83 -7.92 -19.44
N GLY A 4 -12.52 -8.06 -20.73
CA GLY A 4 -12.96 -7.13 -21.77
C GLY A 4 -14.47 -6.94 -21.71
N ARG A 5 -14.91 -5.71 -21.42
CA ARG A 5 -16.32 -5.36 -21.49
C ARG A 5 -16.78 -5.51 -22.94
N LYS A 6 -17.97 -6.07 -23.15
CA LYS A 6 -18.60 -6.20 -24.47
C LYS A 6 -19.83 -5.30 -24.52
N CYS A 7 -20.08 -4.67 -25.66
CA CYS A 7 -21.24 -3.83 -25.84
C CYS A 7 -22.54 -4.66 -25.69
N LYS A 8 -23.46 -4.22 -24.82
CA LYS A 8 -24.75 -4.91 -24.61
C LYS A 8 -25.71 -4.79 -25.80
N ASN A 9 -25.52 -3.78 -26.65
CA ASN A 9 -26.41 -3.47 -27.76
C ASN A 9 -26.00 -4.18 -29.06
N CYS A 10 -24.72 -4.14 -29.43
CA CYS A 10 -24.24 -4.74 -30.70
C CYS A 10 -23.17 -5.83 -30.55
N GLY A 11 -22.76 -6.14 -29.31
CA GLY A 11 -21.79 -7.20 -29.03
C GLY A 11 -20.34 -6.91 -29.42
N SER A 12 -20.00 -5.70 -29.88
CA SER A 12 -18.62 -5.34 -30.19
C SER A 12 -17.74 -5.23 -28.94
N LEU A 13 -16.43 -5.40 -29.16
CA LEU A 13 -15.38 -5.20 -28.15
C LEU A 13 -14.67 -3.84 -28.31
N ASP A 14 -14.97 -3.12 -29.39
CA ASP A 14 -14.42 -1.79 -29.66
C ASP A 14 -15.16 -0.75 -28.80
N ILE A 15 -14.58 -0.50 -27.63
CA ILE A 15 -15.08 0.45 -26.64
C ILE A 15 -13.97 1.48 -26.41
N GLU A 16 -14.27 2.74 -26.69
CA GLU A 16 -13.42 3.85 -26.30
C GLU A 16 -13.84 4.38 -24.94
N VAL A 17 -12.85 4.70 -24.12
CA VAL A 17 -13.03 5.25 -22.79
C VAL A 17 -12.43 6.65 -22.78
N ASP A 18 -13.27 7.66 -22.57
CA ASP A 18 -12.84 9.04 -22.39
C ASP A 18 -12.78 9.35 -20.88
N PRO A 19 -11.59 9.37 -20.26
CA PRO A 19 -11.46 9.67 -18.84
C PRO A 19 -11.77 11.13 -18.50
N ALA A 20 -11.67 12.08 -19.45
CA ALA A 20 -11.96 13.48 -19.20
C ALA A 20 -13.47 13.75 -19.13
N ARG A 21 -14.26 13.00 -19.90
CA ARG A 21 -15.73 13.01 -19.82
C ARG A 21 -16.27 12.01 -18.80
N GLY A 22 -15.51 10.96 -18.51
CA GLY A 22 -15.91 9.91 -17.58
C GLY A 22 -16.83 8.86 -18.20
N ASP A 23 -16.84 8.74 -19.54
CA ASP A 23 -17.80 7.87 -20.25
C ASP A 23 -17.07 6.78 -21.07
N ALA A 24 -17.70 5.61 -21.15
CA ALA A 24 -17.26 4.51 -22.01
C ALA A 24 -18.25 4.31 -23.16
N VAL A 25 -17.82 4.55 -24.40
CA VAL A 25 -18.70 4.53 -25.57
C VAL A 25 -18.27 3.44 -26.55
N CYS A 26 -19.25 2.69 -27.05
CA CYS A 26 -19.03 1.75 -28.14
C CYS A 26 -18.88 2.51 -29.47
N THR A 27 -17.74 2.38 -30.14
CA THR A 27 -17.46 3.07 -31.42
C THR A 27 -18.25 2.49 -32.59
N LYS A 28 -18.76 1.25 -32.47
CA LYS A 28 -19.52 0.58 -33.53
C LYS A 28 -21.00 1.00 -33.58
N CYS A 29 -21.65 1.17 -32.43
CA CYS A 29 -23.09 1.47 -32.38
C CYS A 29 -23.43 2.76 -31.61
N GLY A 30 -22.44 3.49 -31.11
CA GLY A 30 -22.62 4.74 -30.37
C GLY A 30 -23.28 4.58 -29.00
N SER A 31 -23.45 3.35 -28.50
CA SER A 31 -24.08 3.13 -27.20
C SER A 31 -23.10 3.42 -26.08
N VAL A 32 -23.52 4.25 -25.12
CA VAL A 32 -22.78 4.52 -23.89
C VAL A 32 -22.99 3.36 -22.92
N LEU A 33 -21.90 2.80 -22.42
CA LEU A 33 -21.88 1.58 -21.60
C LEU A 33 -21.77 1.89 -20.11
N GLU A 34 -21.13 2.99 -19.76
CA GLU A 34 -20.92 3.46 -18.39
C GLU A 34 -20.75 4.98 -18.43
N ASP A 35 -21.50 5.68 -17.57
CA ASP A 35 -21.37 7.11 -17.29
C ASP A 35 -20.75 7.26 -15.90
N ASN A 36 -19.81 8.19 -15.71
CA ASN A 36 -19.06 8.43 -14.47
C ASN A 36 -18.12 7.28 -14.05
N ILE A 37 -17.17 6.95 -14.91
CA ILE A 37 -16.10 6.00 -14.60
C ILE A 37 -15.28 6.51 -13.41
N ILE A 38 -15.27 5.75 -12.32
CA ILE A 38 -14.43 6.05 -11.15
C ILE A 38 -12.98 5.73 -11.50
N VAL A 39 -12.15 6.76 -11.66
CA VAL A 39 -10.72 6.62 -11.91
C VAL A 39 -9.96 6.73 -10.59
N ALA A 40 -9.03 5.81 -10.34
CA ALA A 40 -8.12 5.88 -9.19
C ALA A 40 -6.94 6.83 -9.49
N GLU A 41 -7.24 8.06 -9.90
CA GLU A 41 -6.24 9.11 -10.11
C GLU A 41 -6.25 10.12 -8.97
N VAL A 42 -5.09 10.74 -8.70
CA VAL A 42 -4.95 11.74 -7.66
C VAL A 42 -5.26 13.10 -8.28
N GLN A 43 -6.38 13.71 -7.91
CA GLN A 43 -6.74 15.06 -8.31
C GLN A 43 -6.20 16.07 -7.29
N PHE A 44 -5.71 17.23 -7.75
CA PHE A 44 -5.23 18.31 -6.89
C PHE A 44 -6.09 19.55 -7.08
N GLU A 45 -6.54 20.14 -5.99
CA GLU A 45 -7.25 21.42 -5.95
C GLU A 45 -6.31 22.50 -5.41
N GLU A 46 -6.12 23.58 -6.16
CA GLU A 46 -5.40 24.75 -5.68
C GLU A 46 -6.40 25.71 -5.01
N ASN A 47 -6.27 25.91 -3.70
CA ASN A 47 -7.08 26.88 -2.99
C ASN A 47 -6.65 28.31 -3.38
N ALA A 48 -7.53 29.30 -3.22
CA ALA A 48 -7.29 30.71 -3.61
C ALA A 48 -6.03 31.36 -3.00
N HIS A 49 -5.39 30.69 -2.03
CA HIS A 49 -4.15 31.10 -1.37
C HIS A 49 -2.90 30.37 -1.90
N GLY A 50 -2.97 29.69 -3.06
CA GLY A 50 -1.85 28.99 -3.69
C GLY A 50 -1.44 27.68 -3.00
N ALA A 51 -2.29 27.15 -2.12
CA ALA A 51 -2.07 25.86 -1.46
C ALA A 51 -2.73 24.74 -2.28
N SER A 52 -1.94 23.77 -2.74
CA SER A 52 -2.45 22.57 -3.42
C SER A 52 -2.85 21.51 -2.39
N ASN A 53 -4.12 21.10 -2.41
CA ASN A 53 -4.63 19.97 -1.64
C ASN A 53 -4.95 18.81 -2.59
N ALA A 54 -4.51 17.59 -2.26
CA ALA A 54 -4.99 16.42 -2.98
C ALA A 54 -6.44 16.11 -2.57
N ILE A 55 -7.31 15.93 -3.55
CA ILE A 55 -8.71 15.54 -3.35
C ILE A 55 -8.74 14.03 -3.11
N GLY A 56 -9.13 13.65 -1.89
CA GLY A 56 -9.26 12.25 -1.47
C GLY A 56 -8.43 11.90 -0.24
N GLN A 57 -8.75 10.76 0.37
CA GLN A 57 -8.02 10.24 1.53
C GLN A 57 -7.02 9.17 1.08
N PHE A 58 -5.74 9.33 1.41
CA PHE A 58 -4.76 8.25 1.21
C PHE A 58 -5.09 7.08 2.14
N VAL A 59 -5.38 5.93 1.56
CA VAL A 59 -5.59 4.68 2.28
C VAL A 59 -4.38 3.78 2.03
N SER A 60 -3.60 3.51 3.06
CA SER A 60 -2.46 2.60 2.93
C SER A 60 -2.96 1.18 2.67
N ALA A 61 -2.24 0.40 1.85
CA ALA A 61 -2.59 -1.00 1.58
C ALA A 61 -2.58 -1.88 2.85
N ASP A 62 -1.90 -1.45 3.91
CA ASP A 62 -1.89 -2.13 5.22
C ASP A 62 -2.96 -1.59 6.19
N SER A 63 -3.63 -0.47 5.85
CA SER A 63 -4.72 0.08 6.65
C SER A 63 -5.96 -0.78 6.45
N LYS A 64 -6.48 -1.36 7.55
CA LYS A 64 -7.63 -2.28 7.52
C LYS A 64 -8.98 -1.60 7.27
N GLY A 65 -9.00 -0.42 6.65
CA GLY A 65 -10.24 0.27 6.25
C GLY A 65 -11.21 0.53 7.40
N GLY A 66 -10.70 0.83 8.60
CA GLY A 66 -11.54 1.12 9.76
C GLY A 66 -11.94 2.61 9.80
N PRO A 67 -13.24 2.96 9.74
CA PRO A 67 -13.68 4.31 10.01
C PRO A 67 -13.45 4.59 11.50
N THR A 68 -12.42 5.36 11.83
CA THR A 68 -12.32 5.92 13.18
C THR A 68 -13.26 7.12 13.27
N ASN A 69 -14.52 6.79 13.54
CA ASN A 69 -15.61 7.67 13.97
C ASN A 69 -16.17 8.70 12.98
N PHE A 70 -17.50 8.72 12.98
CA PHE A 70 -18.40 9.70 12.38
C PHE A 70 -18.01 11.14 12.81
N GLY A 71 -17.61 11.98 11.84
CA GLY A 71 -17.63 13.44 11.99
C GLY A 71 -16.36 14.16 12.46
N ALA A 72 -15.14 13.68 12.15
CA ALA A 72 -13.92 14.40 12.52
C ALA A 72 -13.25 15.13 11.35
N SER A 73 -13.78 16.32 11.03
CA SER A 73 -13.09 17.38 10.29
C SER A 73 -11.99 18.03 11.14
N PHE A 74 -10.89 17.32 11.45
CA PHE A 74 -9.70 17.95 12.04
C PHE A 74 -8.39 17.33 11.54
N HIS A 75 -7.52 18.22 11.11
CA HIS A 75 -6.19 18.01 10.55
C HIS A 75 -5.20 17.32 11.51
N VAL A 76 -4.25 16.59 10.91
CA VAL A 76 -2.85 16.38 11.36
C VAL A 76 -2.69 15.97 12.83
N GLY A 77 -2.73 14.66 13.11
CA GLY A 77 -2.22 14.13 14.40
C GLY A 77 -2.86 12.88 14.96
N MET A 78 -3.88 12.31 14.31
CA MET A 78 -4.66 11.21 14.90
C MET A 78 -4.08 9.83 14.56
N GLY A 79 -3.10 9.42 15.37
CA GLY A 79 -2.75 8.03 15.64
C GLY A 79 -2.10 7.29 14.48
N ILE A 80 -0.76 7.30 14.45
CA ILE A 80 0.01 6.22 13.83
C ILE A 80 -0.60 4.91 14.38
N GLU A 81 -1.21 4.09 13.53
CA GLU A 81 -1.83 2.83 13.96
C GLU A 81 -0.79 2.10 14.84
N SER A 82 -1.18 1.53 16.00
CA SER A 82 -0.19 0.94 16.93
C SER A 82 0.72 -0.11 16.25
N ARG A 83 0.19 -0.71 15.19
CA ARG A 83 0.90 -1.58 14.23
C ARG A 83 1.99 -0.84 13.45
N GLU A 84 1.70 0.32 12.87
CA GLU A 84 2.69 1.13 12.15
C GLU A 84 3.80 1.63 13.08
N VAL A 85 3.48 2.02 14.32
CA VAL A 85 4.51 2.37 15.33
C VAL A 85 5.44 1.18 15.58
N THR A 86 4.87 -0.03 15.70
CA THR A 86 5.64 -1.25 15.94
C THR A 86 6.51 -1.59 14.74
N LEU A 87 6.00 -1.42 13.52
CA LEU A 87 6.75 -1.62 12.28
C LEU A 87 7.92 -0.64 12.15
N ARG A 88 7.71 0.63 12.47
CA ARG A 88 8.78 1.63 12.45
C ARG A 88 9.88 1.31 13.47
N LYS A 89 9.50 0.93 14.69
CA LYS A 89 10.46 0.49 15.72
C LYS A 89 11.23 -0.75 15.28
N ALA A 90 10.56 -1.70 14.66
CA ALA A 90 11.18 -2.92 14.15
C ALA A 90 12.14 -2.65 13.00
N ARG A 91 11.78 -1.79 12.05
CA ARG A 91 12.66 -1.37 10.96
C ARG A 91 13.96 -0.77 11.50
N ASN A 92 13.87 0.11 12.50
CA ASN A 92 15.05 0.68 13.14
C ASN A 92 15.91 -0.37 13.85
N GLY A 93 15.28 -1.32 14.56
CA GLY A 93 15.98 -2.40 15.26
C GLY A 93 16.70 -3.37 14.30
N ILE A 94 16.02 -3.77 13.22
CA ILE A 94 16.56 -4.63 12.17
C ILE A 94 17.69 -3.91 11.44
N ALA A 95 17.49 -2.65 11.04
CA ALA A 95 18.52 -1.86 10.36
C ALA A 95 19.79 -1.72 11.21
N ASN A 96 19.65 -1.46 12.52
CA ASN A 96 20.81 -1.40 13.43
C ASN A 96 21.58 -2.73 13.45
N LEU A 97 20.88 -3.87 13.58
CA LEU A 97 21.51 -5.19 13.57
C LEU A 97 22.18 -5.49 12.22
N CYS A 98 21.52 -5.19 11.11
CA CYS A 98 22.06 -5.38 9.77
C CYS A 98 23.29 -4.49 9.51
N ASN A 99 23.30 -3.26 10.00
CA ASN A 99 24.43 -2.34 9.87
C ASN A 99 25.66 -2.86 10.63
N GLN A 100 25.47 -3.39 11.85
CA GLN A 100 26.54 -4.04 12.60
C GLN A 100 27.11 -5.25 11.87
N LEU A 101 26.24 -6.01 11.21
CA LEU A 101 26.61 -7.18 10.40
C LEU A 101 27.08 -6.82 8.98
N ARG A 102 27.17 -5.53 8.63
CA ARG A 102 27.52 -5.01 7.29
C ARG A 102 26.72 -5.68 6.17
N LEU A 103 25.41 -5.81 6.36
CA LEU A 103 24.48 -6.36 5.37
C LEU A 103 23.98 -5.25 4.43
N ASN A 104 23.60 -5.64 3.22
CA ASN A 104 23.11 -4.70 2.21
C ASN A 104 21.69 -4.22 2.54
N GLN A 105 21.29 -3.09 1.97
CA GLN A 105 19.94 -2.51 2.09
C GLN A 105 18.86 -3.50 1.65
N HIS A 106 19.14 -4.31 0.62
CA HIS A 106 18.27 -5.40 0.18
C HIS A 106 17.90 -6.36 1.32
N CYS A 107 18.88 -6.79 2.11
CA CYS A 107 18.65 -7.69 3.25
C CYS A 107 17.78 -7.02 4.34
N ILE A 108 17.96 -5.72 4.56
CA ILE A 108 17.17 -4.95 5.53
C ILE A 108 15.69 -4.93 5.12
N ASP A 109 15.41 -4.64 3.85
CA ASP A 109 14.05 -4.56 3.34
C ASP A 109 13.36 -5.93 3.34
N THR A 110 14.07 -6.99 2.94
CA THR A 110 13.56 -8.37 3.00
C THR A 110 13.29 -8.81 4.45
N ALA A 111 14.17 -8.46 5.41
CA ALA A 111 14.00 -8.82 6.82
C ALA A 111 12.81 -8.08 7.44
N CYS A 112 12.63 -6.81 7.08
CA CYS A 112 11.46 -6.03 7.45
C CYS A 112 10.18 -6.64 6.88
N ASN A 113 10.20 -7.18 5.66
CA ASN A 113 9.06 -7.86 5.07
C ASN A 113 8.69 -9.15 5.82
N PHE A 114 9.67 -9.97 6.21
CA PHE A 114 9.43 -11.14 7.07
C PHE A 114 8.80 -10.75 8.41
N PHE A 115 9.28 -9.67 9.04
CA PHE A 115 8.70 -9.17 10.28
C PHE A 115 7.25 -8.68 10.11
N LYS A 116 6.95 -7.98 9.00
CA LYS A 116 5.57 -7.58 8.64
C LYS A 116 4.64 -8.79 8.53
N MET A 117 5.08 -9.84 7.84
CA MET A 117 4.33 -11.09 7.72
C MET A 117 4.12 -11.80 9.06
N ALA A 118 5.12 -11.79 9.94
CA ALA A 118 5.04 -12.35 11.29
C ALA A 118 4.05 -11.58 12.17
N LEU A 119 4.04 -10.25 12.08
CA LEU A 119 3.07 -9.39 12.77
C LEU A 119 1.64 -9.62 12.28
N ALA A 120 1.43 -9.73 10.97
CA ALA A 120 0.11 -10.00 10.40
C ALA A 120 -0.50 -11.31 10.92
N ARG A 121 0.33 -12.30 11.22
CA ARG A 121 -0.07 -13.60 11.79
C ARG A 121 0.01 -13.66 13.32
N ASN A 122 0.21 -12.53 14.00
CA ASN A 122 0.36 -12.43 15.46
C ASN A 122 1.49 -13.29 16.07
N LEU A 123 2.51 -13.66 15.28
CA LEU A 123 3.62 -14.51 15.75
C LEU A 123 4.58 -13.78 16.69
N THR A 124 4.50 -12.44 16.76
CA THR A 124 5.28 -11.57 17.64
C THR A 124 4.75 -11.47 19.06
N ARG A 125 3.54 -11.97 19.34
CA ARG A 125 2.91 -11.84 20.66
C ARG A 125 3.62 -12.71 21.70
N GLY A 126 3.99 -12.10 22.82
CA GLY A 126 4.63 -12.80 23.95
C GLY A 126 6.12 -13.08 23.80
N ARG A 127 6.77 -12.61 22.73
CA ARG A 127 8.22 -12.76 22.49
C ARG A 127 8.92 -11.42 22.57
N ARG A 128 10.18 -11.42 23.01
CA ARG A 128 11.02 -10.21 22.99
C ARG A 128 11.29 -9.82 21.54
N ASN A 129 11.11 -8.53 21.24
CA ASN A 129 11.36 -7.99 19.90
C ASN A 129 12.79 -8.23 19.42
N THR A 130 13.78 -8.23 20.33
CA THR A 130 15.19 -8.55 20.01
C THR A 130 15.36 -9.93 19.36
N HIS A 131 14.68 -10.94 19.89
CA HIS A 131 14.71 -12.29 19.31
C HIS A 131 14.02 -12.32 17.94
N MET A 132 12.94 -11.56 17.77
CA MET A 132 12.23 -11.50 16.51
C MET A 132 13.05 -10.81 15.42
N TYR A 133 13.77 -9.74 15.76
CA TYR A 133 14.69 -9.09 14.83
C TYR A 133 15.81 -10.05 14.39
N ALA A 134 16.45 -10.72 15.35
CA ALA A 134 17.50 -11.70 15.05
C ALA A 134 16.97 -12.85 14.17
N ALA A 135 15.79 -13.41 14.46
CA ALA A 135 15.20 -14.48 13.67
C ALA A 135 14.87 -14.04 12.23
N CYS A 136 14.33 -12.83 12.04
CA CYS A 136 14.03 -12.31 10.70
C CYS A 136 15.31 -12.10 9.89
N VAL A 137 16.36 -11.54 10.51
CA VAL A 137 17.66 -11.35 9.86
C VAL A 137 18.32 -12.69 9.52
N TYR A 138 18.27 -13.66 10.43
CA TYR A 138 18.80 -15.00 10.19
C TYR A 138 18.15 -15.67 8.96
N ILE A 139 16.81 -15.63 8.88
CA ILE A 139 16.08 -16.19 7.74
C ILE A 139 16.51 -15.51 6.43
N THR A 140 16.65 -14.18 6.41
CA THR A 140 17.10 -13.47 5.21
C THR A 140 18.52 -13.83 4.77
N CYS A 141 19.46 -13.91 5.71
CA CYS A 141 20.84 -14.28 5.37
C CYS A 141 20.89 -15.70 4.79
N ARG A 142 20.03 -16.60 5.31
CA ARG A 142 19.91 -17.97 4.80
C ARG A 142 19.28 -18.03 3.40
N THR A 143 18.27 -17.21 3.09
CA THR A 143 17.63 -17.18 1.76
C THR A 143 18.52 -16.57 0.69
N GLU A 144 19.32 -15.56 1.04
CA GLU A 144 20.23 -14.86 0.11
C GLU A 144 21.55 -15.64 -0.14
N GLY A 145 21.72 -16.82 0.45
CA GLY A 145 22.93 -17.63 0.26
C GLY A 145 24.21 -17.00 0.83
N THR A 146 24.07 -16.02 1.73
CA THR A 146 25.19 -15.42 2.48
C THR A 146 25.13 -15.93 3.91
N PRO A 147 25.63 -17.15 4.20
CA PRO A 147 25.62 -17.70 5.55
C PRO A 147 26.65 -16.98 6.41
N ARG A 148 26.32 -15.76 6.84
CA ARG A 148 26.94 -15.14 8.01
C ARG A 148 26.31 -15.80 9.22
N ILE A 149 27.03 -16.79 9.74
CA ILE A 149 26.67 -17.58 10.91
C ILE A 149 26.21 -16.67 12.08
N LEU A 150 24.97 -16.86 12.50
CA LEU A 150 24.38 -16.40 13.75
C LEU A 150 23.75 -17.62 14.43
#